data_AF-A0A4D6NP32-F1
#
_entry.id   AF-A0A4D6NP32-F1
#
_cell.length_a   1.000
_cell.length_b   1.000
_cell.length_c   1.000
_cell.angle_alpha   90.00
_cell.angle_beta   90.00
_cell.angle_gamma   90.00
#
_symmetry.space_group_name_H-M   'P 1'
#
loop_
_entity.id
_entity.type
_entity.pdbx_description
1 polymer ?
#
loop_
_entity_poly.entity_id
_entity_poly.type
_entity_poly.pdbx_seq_one_letter_code
_entity_poly.pdbx_strand_id
1 'polypeptide(L)'
;MHPVDTIKTRLQSQAILNGLQNQKNILQMVRYVWQVDGLKGFYRGAIPGITGSLATGATYFGVIESTKKWIEDSHPSLRGHWANFIAGAIGDTLGSFVYVPCEVIKQRMQVQGTLTSWSSVAVKNGNAIKPGPQIYGYYTGMIHAGFSIWKTQGLKGLYAGYFSTLARDVPFAGLMVSYVTHTISLLMLFL
;
A
#
# COMPACT_ATOMS: atom_id res chain seq x y z
N MET A 1 5.62 12.17 -1.37
CA MET A 1 5.85 10.83 -1.95
C MET A 1 4.86 10.52 -3.07
N HIS A 2 4.83 11.29 -4.18
CA HIS A 2 3.85 10.98 -5.26
C HIS A 2 4.41 11.04 -6.69
N PRO A 3 5.13 12.08 -7.14
CA PRO A 3 5.59 12.07 -8.53
C PRO A 3 6.75 11.07 -8.75
N VAL A 4 7.74 11.05 -7.86
CA VAL A 4 8.92 10.15 -7.97
C VAL A 4 8.53 8.69 -7.75
N ASP A 5 7.67 8.41 -6.77
CA ASP A 5 7.24 7.04 -6.46
C ASP A 5 6.39 6.43 -7.57
N THR A 6 5.55 7.25 -8.22
CA THR A 6 4.78 6.81 -9.40
C THR A 6 5.70 6.47 -10.57
N ILE A 7 6.77 7.24 -10.79
CA ILE A 7 7.75 6.93 -11.84
C ILE A 7 8.55 5.66 -11.49
N LYS A 8 9.00 5.52 -10.25
CA LYS A 8 9.75 4.34 -9.76
C LYS A 8 8.93 3.06 -9.89
N THR A 9 7.67 3.07 -9.44
CA THR A 9 6.77 1.91 -9.53
C THR A 9 6.48 1.51 -10.97
N ARG A 10 6.29 2.48 -11.89
CA ARG A 10 6.11 2.19 -13.31
C ARG A 10 7.36 1.62 -13.97
N LEU A 11 8.55 2.11 -13.60
CA LEU A 11 9.83 1.57 -14.07
C LEU A 11 10.05 0.14 -13.56
N GLN A 12 9.83 -0.12 -12.27
CA GLN A 12 9.95 -1.47 -11.69
C GLN A 12 8.94 -2.44 -12.31
N SER A 13 7.71 -1.98 -12.58
CA SER A 13 6.73 -2.78 -13.31
C SER A 13 7.18 -3.09 -14.75
N GLN A 14 7.78 -2.13 -15.46
CA GLN A 14 8.32 -2.38 -16.81
C GLN A 14 9.52 -3.33 -16.82
N ALA A 15 10.40 -3.26 -15.81
CA ALA A 15 11.50 -4.21 -15.60
C ALA A 15 11.02 -5.65 -15.53
N ILE A 16 9.93 -5.88 -14.80
CA ILE A 16 9.33 -7.20 -14.63
C ILE A 16 8.65 -7.67 -15.92
N LEU A 17 8.00 -6.77 -16.67
CA LEU A 17 7.14 -7.15 -17.81
C LEU A 17 7.86 -7.30 -19.16
N ASN A 18 8.84 -6.45 -19.47
CA ASN A 18 9.48 -6.41 -20.80
C ASN A 18 10.86 -7.08 -20.86
N GLY A 19 11.40 -7.51 -19.72
CA GLY A 19 12.82 -7.84 -19.62
C GLY A 19 13.72 -6.65 -20.00
N LEU A 20 15.04 -6.85 -19.96
CA LEU A 20 16.06 -5.82 -20.22
C LEU A 20 15.96 -5.16 -21.61
N GLN A 21 15.22 -5.74 -22.56
CA GLN A 21 15.19 -5.34 -23.97
C GLN A 21 14.41 -4.03 -24.25
N ASN A 22 13.64 -3.50 -23.30
CA ASN A 22 12.84 -2.28 -23.53
C ASN A 22 12.66 -1.40 -22.29
N GLN A 23 13.70 -1.33 -21.45
CA GLN A 23 13.71 -0.46 -20.27
C GLN A 23 13.76 1.02 -20.69
N LYS A 24 12.71 1.77 -20.39
CA LYS A 24 12.73 3.23 -20.56
C LYS A 24 13.62 3.84 -19.48
N ASN A 25 14.48 4.78 -19.87
CA ASN A 25 15.17 5.62 -18.89
C ASN A 25 14.15 6.45 -18.09
N ILE A 26 14.52 6.90 -16.88
CA ILE A 26 13.65 7.74 -16.03
C ILE A 26 13.08 8.92 -16.82
N LEU A 27 13.90 9.61 -17.62
CA LEU A 27 13.46 10.74 -18.45
C LEU A 27 12.48 10.34 -19.55
N GLN A 28 12.65 9.16 -20.16
CA GLN A 28 11.72 8.63 -21.15
C GLN A 28 10.39 8.23 -20.52
N MET A 29 10.42 7.68 -19.29
CA MET A 29 9.22 7.40 -18.51
C MET A 29 8.48 8.70 -18.15
N VAL A 30 9.19 9.71 -17.65
CA VAL A 30 8.59 11.02 -17.32
C VAL A 30 7.92 11.65 -18.55
N ARG A 31 8.61 11.69 -19.70
CA ARG A 31 8.03 12.18 -20.96
C ARG A 31 6.80 11.38 -21.37
N TYR A 32 6.86 10.05 -21.24
CA TYR A 32 5.74 9.17 -21.56
C TYR A 32 4.52 9.43 -20.65
N VAL A 33 4.72 9.55 -19.34
CA VAL A 33 3.62 9.86 -18.40
C VAL A 33 3.03 11.24 -18.71
N TRP A 34 3.87 12.23 -19.00
CA TRP A 34 3.41 13.58 -19.36
C TRP A 34 2.59 13.59 -20.65
N GLN A 35 3.03 12.88 -21.69
CA GLN A 35 2.33 12.85 -22.99
C GLN A 35 1.04 12.02 -22.97
N VAL A 36 1.00 10.92 -22.21
CA VAL A 36 -0.13 9.97 -22.21
C VAL A 36 -1.15 10.29 -21.13
N ASP A 37 -0.70 10.52 -19.89
CA ASP A 37 -1.57 10.70 -18.72
C ASP A 37 -1.62 12.17 -18.23
N GLY A 38 -0.77 13.05 -18.76
CA GLY A 38 -0.65 14.43 -18.32
C GLY A 38 -0.23 14.54 -16.85
N LEU A 39 -0.55 15.69 -16.23
CA LEU A 39 -0.25 15.95 -14.82
C LEU A 39 -0.95 14.95 -13.87
N LYS A 40 -2.16 14.50 -14.23
CA LYS A 40 -2.94 13.53 -13.44
C LYS A 40 -2.24 12.17 -13.32
N GLY A 41 -1.41 11.80 -14.30
CA GLY A 41 -0.62 10.58 -14.29
C GLY A 41 0.37 10.48 -13.12
N PHE A 42 0.98 11.61 -12.74
CA PHE A 42 1.99 11.67 -11.68
C PHE A 42 1.40 11.58 -10.26
N TYR A 43 0.12 11.94 -10.10
CA TYR A 43 -0.60 11.91 -8.82
C TYR A 43 -1.56 10.71 -8.73
N ARG A 44 -1.45 9.75 -9.65
CA ARG A 44 -2.31 8.58 -9.65
C ARG A 44 -2.00 7.71 -8.45
N GLY A 45 -3.04 7.38 -7.68
CA GLY A 45 -2.89 6.67 -6.40
C GLY A 45 -2.58 7.58 -5.20
N ALA A 46 -2.44 8.91 -5.38
CA ALA A 46 -2.24 9.83 -4.25
C ALA A 46 -3.44 9.87 -3.31
N ILE A 47 -4.65 9.99 -3.87
CA ILE A 47 -5.90 10.02 -3.08
C ILE A 47 -6.05 8.75 -2.21
N PRO A 48 -5.99 7.51 -2.76
CA PRO A 48 -6.09 6.30 -1.92
C PRO A 48 -4.96 6.18 -0.91
N GLY A 49 -3.76 6.69 -1.22
CA GLY A 49 -2.67 6.77 -0.25
C GLY A 49 -3.00 7.69 0.91
N ILE A 50 -3.43 8.92 0.64
CA ILE A 50 -3.76 9.92 1.67
C ILE A 50 -4.92 9.44 2.54
N THR A 51 -6.03 9.01 1.91
CA THR A 51 -7.20 8.51 2.64
C THR A 51 -6.85 7.26 3.46
N GLY A 52 -6.10 6.33 2.89
CA GLY A 52 -5.64 5.13 3.58
C GLY A 52 -4.78 5.46 4.80
N SER A 53 -3.78 6.34 4.65
CA SER A 53 -2.90 6.75 5.75
C SER A 53 -3.66 7.45 6.88
N LEU A 54 -4.59 8.35 6.54
CA LEU A 54 -5.40 9.06 7.55
C LEU A 54 -6.31 8.11 8.32
N ALA A 55 -7.02 7.24 7.62
CA ALA A 55 -7.93 6.27 8.25
C ALA A 55 -7.17 5.24 9.10
N THR A 56 -6.01 4.78 8.61
CA THR A 56 -5.14 3.85 9.35
C THR A 56 -4.58 4.52 10.60
N GLY A 57 -4.11 5.76 10.50
CA GLY A 57 -3.61 6.52 11.65
C GLY A 57 -4.68 6.72 12.72
N ALA A 58 -5.88 7.15 12.33
CA ALA A 58 -6.99 7.31 13.26
C ALA A 58 -7.36 6.00 13.99
N THR A 59 -7.42 4.90 13.23
CA THR A 59 -7.71 3.57 13.80
C THR A 59 -6.59 3.12 14.74
N TYR A 60 -5.33 3.29 14.34
CA TYR A 60 -4.16 2.87 15.11
C TYR A 60 -4.08 3.59 16.46
N PHE A 61 -4.21 4.92 16.49
CA PHE A 61 -4.17 5.69 17.73
C PHE A 61 -5.34 5.33 18.66
N GLY A 62 -6.57 5.25 18.14
CA GLY A 62 -7.73 4.90 18.95
C GLY A 62 -7.67 3.50 19.54
N VAL A 63 -7.20 2.52 18.75
CA VAL A 63 -7.06 1.13 19.20
C VAL A 63 -5.95 1.01 20.23
N ILE A 64 -4.81 1.65 20.03
CA ILE A 64 -3.69 1.56 20.96
C ILE A 64 -4.07 2.11 22.33
N GLU A 65 -4.69 3.30 22.38
CA GLU A 65 -5.06 3.92 23.64
C GLU A 65 -6.08 3.05 24.41
N SER A 66 -7.10 2.56 23.69
CA SER A 66 -8.12 1.67 24.24
C SER A 66 -7.52 0.35 24.74
N THR A 67 -6.61 -0.25 23.97
CA THR A 67 -5.99 -1.54 24.30
C THR A 67 -5.02 -1.42 25.47
N LYS A 68 -4.22 -0.35 25.54
CA LYS A 68 -3.33 -0.10 26.68
C LYS A 68 -4.12 0.03 27.97
N LYS A 69 -5.17 0.87 27.96
CA LYS A 69 -6.04 1.06 29.13
C LYS A 69 -6.66 -0.27 29.58
N TRP A 70 -7.18 -1.05 28.65
CA TRP A 70 -7.75 -2.37 28.94
C TRP A 70 -6.74 -3.34 29.58
N ILE A 71 -5.49 -3.37 29.10
CA ILE A 71 -4.43 -4.22 29.67
C ILE A 71 -4.03 -3.73 31.07
N GLU A 72 -3.90 -2.43 31.27
CA GLU A 72 -3.53 -1.84 32.56
C GLU A 72 -4.57 -2.06 33.66
N ASP A 73 -5.85 -2.12 33.28
CA ASP A 73 -6.99 -2.37 34.18
C ASP A 73 -7.20 -3.87 34.44
N SER A 74 -7.06 -4.72 33.42
CA SER A 74 -7.39 -6.15 33.52
C SER A 74 -6.21 -7.03 33.95
N HIS A 75 -4.97 -6.63 33.59
CA HIS A 75 -3.76 -7.43 33.82
C HIS A 75 -2.60 -6.53 34.29
N PRO A 76 -2.61 -6.08 35.56
CA PRO A 76 -1.55 -5.24 36.10
C PRO A 76 -0.16 -5.90 36.07
N SER A 77 -0.08 -7.23 35.95
CA SER A 77 1.17 -7.99 35.80
C SER A 77 1.83 -7.85 34.42
N LEU A 78 1.10 -7.42 33.38
CA LEU A 78 1.60 -7.24 32.02
C LEU A 78 1.97 -5.78 31.70
N ARG A 79 1.97 -4.89 32.71
CA ARG A 79 2.29 -3.47 32.56
C ARG A 79 3.71 -3.25 32.04
N GLY A 80 3.90 -2.12 31.35
CA GLY A 80 5.20 -1.73 30.78
C GLY A 80 5.41 -2.24 29.35
N HIS A 81 6.53 -2.90 29.08
CA HIS A 81 6.93 -3.27 27.72
C HIS A 81 5.96 -4.23 27.02
N TRP A 82 5.36 -5.18 27.75
CA TRP A 82 4.42 -6.16 27.20
C TRP A 82 3.06 -5.55 26.82
N ALA A 83 2.50 -4.67 27.65
CA ALA A 83 1.29 -3.93 27.32
C ALA A 83 1.44 -3.11 26.04
N ASN A 84 2.58 -2.43 25.89
CA ASN A 84 2.91 -1.65 24.70
C ASN A 84 3.06 -2.53 23.44
N PHE A 85 3.71 -3.69 23.58
CA PHE A 85 3.85 -4.65 22.48
C PHE A 85 2.50 -5.20 22.00
N ILE A 86 1.65 -5.65 22.93
CA ILE A 86 0.34 -6.22 22.62
C ILE A 86 -0.58 -5.15 22.02
N ALA A 87 -0.60 -3.95 22.61
CA ALA A 87 -1.37 -2.83 22.06
C ALA A 87 -0.91 -2.45 20.64
N GLY A 88 0.40 -2.44 20.40
CA GLY A 88 0.96 -2.22 19.06
C GLY A 88 0.54 -3.28 18.06
N ALA A 89 0.61 -4.57 18.42
CA ALA A 89 0.22 -5.68 17.56
C ALA A 89 -1.28 -5.67 17.23
N ILE A 90 -2.15 -5.39 18.21
CA ILE A 90 -3.60 -5.29 18.00
C ILE A 90 -3.94 -4.04 17.18
N GLY A 91 -3.28 -2.91 17.48
CA GLY A 91 -3.39 -1.66 16.72
C GLY A 91 -3.04 -1.84 15.25
N ASP A 92 -1.94 -2.52 14.96
CA ASP A 92 -1.50 -2.81 13.58
C ASP A 92 -2.46 -3.78 12.89
N THR A 93 -2.92 -4.83 13.58
CA THR A 93 -3.88 -5.79 13.01
C THR A 93 -5.20 -5.12 12.64
N LEU A 94 -5.75 -4.27 13.52
CA LEU A 94 -7.01 -3.57 13.24
C LEU A 94 -6.82 -2.44 12.21
N GLY A 95 -5.71 -1.70 12.27
CA GLY A 95 -5.35 -0.70 11.27
C GLY A 95 -5.15 -1.31 9.88
N SER A 96 -4.53 -2.49 9.80
CA SER A 96 -4.27 -3.20 8.54
C SER A 96 -5.55 -3.56 7.78
N PHE A 97 -6.67 -3.74 8.49
CA PHE A 97 -7.96 -4.04 7.87
C PHE A 97 -8.47 -2.91 6.97
N VAL A 98 -8.13 -1.67 7.33
CA VAL A 98 -8.46 -0.45 6.57
C VAL A 98 -7.32 -0.10 5.60
N TYR A 99 -6.07 -0.27 6.03
CA TYR A 99 -4.90 0.06 5.23
C TYR A 99 -4.77 -0.79 3.95
N VAL A 100 -4.91 -2.10 4.08
CA VAL A 100 -4.65 -3.06 2.99
C VAL A 100 -5.53 -2.84 1.75
N PRO A 101 -6.87 -2.67 1.86
CA PRO A 101 -7.68 -2.39 0.67
C PRO A 101 -7.29 -1.06 0.01
N CYS A 102 -6.98 -0.03 0.79
CA CYS A 102 -6.51 1.26 0.26
C CYS A 102 -5.16 1.13 -0.47
N GLU A 103 -4.22 0.36 0.08
CA GLU A 103 -2.91 0.12 -0.52
C GLU A 103 -3.03 -0.68 -1.82
N VAL A 104 -3.88 -1.72 -1.87
CA VAL A 104 -4.13 -2.48 -3.11
C VAL A 104 -4.73 -1.59 -4.20
N ILE A 105 -5.70 -0.73 -3.85
CA ILE A 105 -6.29 0.22 -4.80
C ILE A 105 -5.22 1.19 -5.32
N LYS A 106 -4.41 1.76 -4.42
CA LYS A 106 -3.30 2.66 -4.77
C LYS A 106 -2.31 2.00 -5.72
N GLN A 107 -1.84 0.78 -5.40
CA GLN A 107 -0.86 0.06 -6.22
C GLN A 107 -1.42 -0.25 -7.62
N ARG A 108 -2.67 -0.72 -7.71
CA ARG A 108 -3.31 -0.99 -9.01
C ARG A 108 -3.53 0.28 -9.84
N MET A 109 -3.88 1.40 -9.19
CA MET A 109 -3.99 2.70 -9.86
C MET A 109 -2.64 3.22 -10.35
N GLN A 110 -1.54 2.96 -9.64
CA GLN A 110 -0.19 3.39 -10.05
C GLN A 110 0.34 2.59 -11.25
N VAL A 111 0.03 1.29 -11.33
CA VAL A 111 0.50 0.38 -12.40
C VAL A 111 -0.25 0.56 -13.73
N GLN A 112 -1.45 1.17 -13.74
CA GLN A 112 -2.29 1.26 -14.93
C GLN A 112 -1.71 1.97 -16.16
N GLY A 113 -0.77 2.92 -15.97
CA GLY A 113 -0.10 3.56 -17.10
C GLY A 113 0.94 2.69 -17.80
N THR A 114 1.24 1.51 -17.27
CA THR A 114 2.18 0.54 -17.85
C THR A 114 1.47 -0.50 -18.73
N LEU A 115 0.17 -0.75 -18.50
CA LEU A 115 -0.60 -1.82 -19.16
C LEU A 115 -0.91 -1.55 -20.63
N THR A 116 -0.96 -0.29 -21.07
CA THR A 116 -1.01 0.03 -22.51
C THR A 116 0.20 -0.54 -23.25
N SER A 117 1.35 -0.67 -22.58
CA SER A 117 2.52 -1.36 -23.11
C SER A 117 2.33 -2.88 -23.18
N TRP A 118 1.59 -3.49 -22.24
CA TRP A 118 1.28 -4.92 -22.24
C TRP A 118 0.41 -5.34 -23.43
N SER A 119 -0.67 -4.60 -23.70
CA SER A 119 -1.51 -4.84 -24.87
C SER A 119 -0.76 -4.58 -26.19
N SER A 120 0.12 -3.58 -26.22
CA SER A 120 0.95 -3.30 -27.40
C SER A 120 2.01 -4.37 -27.67
N VAL A 121 2.62 -4.94 -26.63
CA VAL A 121 3.63 -6.00 -26.73
C VAL A 121 3.00 -7.36 -27.06
N ALA A 122 1.86 -7.69 -26.45
CA ALA A 122 1.12 -8.91 -26.76
C ALA A 122 0.62 -8.93 -28.22
N VAL A 123 0.21 -7.77 -28.74
CA VAL A 123 -0.17 -7.61 -30.17
C VAL A 123 1.05 -7.69 -31.10
N LYS A 124 2.23 -7.26 -30.67
CA LYS A 124 3.46 -7.30 -31.49
C LYS A 124 4.06 -8.70 -31.62
N ASN A 125 3.70 -9.65 -30.75
CA ASN A 125 4.20 -11.03 -30.74
C ASN A 125 3.30 -12.05 -31.49
N GLY A 126 2.49 -11.61 -32.44
CA GLY A 126 1.94 -12.46 -33.52
C GLY A 126 0.80 -13.43 -33.15
N ASN A 127 0.52 -13.66 -31.87
CA ASN A 127 -0.70 -14.38 -31.46
C ASN A 127 -1.77 -13.36 -31.10
N ALA A 128 -2.73 -13.17 -32.01
CA ALA A 128 -3.95 -12.42 -31.75
C ALA A 128 -4.73 -13.07 -30.61
N ILE A 129 -4.38 -12.71 -29.37
CA ILE A 129 -5.21 -12.96 -28.21
C ILE A 129 -6.51 -12.19 -28.50
N LYS A 130 -7.60 -12.92 -28.77
CA LYS A 130 -8.96 -12.38 -28.84
C LYS A 130 -9.09 -11.36 -27.71
N PRO A 131 -9.69 -10.17 -27.94
CA PRO A 131 -9.91 -9.21 -26.87
C PRO A 131 -10.89 -9.81 -25.86
N GLY A 132 -10.37 -10.64 -24.95
CA GLY A 132 -11.03 -10.98 -23.70
C GLY A 132 -11.32 -9.67 -22.99
N PRO A 133 -12.44 -9.59 -22.26
CA PRO A 133 -13.00 -8.34 -21.77
C PRO A 133 -11.89 -7.54 -21.13
N GLN A 134 -11.59 -6.33 -21.65
CA GLN A 134 -10.50 -5.46 -21.20
C GLN A 134 -10.21 -5.63 -19.70
N ILE A 135 -9.20 -6.45 -19.36
CA ILE A 135 -9.08 -6.98 -17.99
C ILE A 135 -8.72 -5.87 -16.99
N TYR A 136 -8.27 -4.70 -17.47
CA TYR A 136 -7.94 -3.55 -16.62
C TYR A 136 -8.22 -2.21 -17.32
N GLY A 137 -9.51 -1.85 -17.45
CA GLY A 137 -9.91 -0.52 -17.92
C GLY A 137 -9.39 0.61 -17.01
N TYR A 138 -9.02 1.75 -17.60
CA TYR A 138 -8.48 2.94 -16.93
C TYR A 138 -9.29 3.30 -15.66
N TYR A 139 -8.69 3.19 -14.47
CA TYR A 139 -9.35 3.57 -13.22
C TYR A 139 -9.36 5.09 -13.15
N THR A 140 -10.55 5.66 -13.26
CA THR A 140 -10.80 7.10 -13.24
C THR A 140 -10.65 7.70 -11.84
N GLY A 141 -10.90 6.88 -10.79
CA GLY A 141 -10.81 7.26 -9.38
C GLY A 141 -10.80 6.06 -8.41
N MET A 142 -10.60 6.34 -7.12
CA MET A 142 -10.47 5.34 -6.05
C MET A 142 -11.70 4.42 -5.93
N ILE A 143 -12.89 5.00 -5.86
CA ILE A 143 -14.12 4.22 -5.65
C ILE A 143 -14.42 3.33 -6.86
N HIS A 144 -14.20 3.84 -8.07
CA HIS A 144 -14.33 3.05 -9.29
C HIS A 144 -13.32 1.90 -9.34
N ALA A 145 -12.07 2.14 -8.92
CA ALA A 145 -11.08 1.08 -8.80
C ALA A 145 -11.48 0.02 -7.78
N GLY A 146 -11.87 0.43 -6.56
CA GLY A 146 -12.32 -0.49 -5.51
C GLY A 146 -13.51 -1.33 -5.94
N PHE A 147 -14.54 -0.70 -6.52
CA PHE A 147 -15.73 -1.40 -7.00
C PHE A 147 -15.42 -2.36 -8.15
N SER A 148 -14.55 -1.97 -9.08
CA SER A 148 -14.11 -2.84 -10.18
C SER A 148 -13.32 -4.05 -9.68
N ILE A 149 -12.40 -3.86 -8.72
CA ILE A 149 -11.64 -4.96 -8.10
C ILE A 149 -12.58 -5.90 -7.37
N TRP A 150 -13.53 -5.36 -6.60
CA TRP A 150 -14.51 -6.16 -5.89
C TRP A 150 -15.40 -6.98 -6.83
N LYS A 151 -15.85 -6.39 -7.94
CA LYS A 151 -16.70 -7.09 -8.92
C LYS A 151 -15.94 -8.16 -9.70
N THR A 152 -14.64 -7.99 -9.94
CA THR A 152 -13.82 -8.91 -10.76
C THR A 152 -13.15 -10.01 -9.94
N GLN A 153 -12.64 -9.68 -8.74
CA GLN A 153 -11.82 -10.57 -7.90
C GLN A 153 -12.42 -10.80 -6.51
N GLY A 154 -13.53 -10.15 -6.17
CA GLY A 154 -14.16 -10.24 -4.86
C GLY A 154 -13.30 -9.67 -3.74
N LEU A 155 -13.59 -10.10 -2.51
CA LEU A 155 -12.86 -9.71 -1.30
C LEU A 155 -11.40 -10.18 -1.33
N LYS A 156 -11.12 -11.34 -1.95
CA LYS A 156 -9.75 -11.85 -2.10
C LYS A 156 -8.85 -10.90 -2.91
N GLY A 157 -9.41 -10.16 -3.87
CA GLY A 157 -8.68 -9.17 -4.65
C GLY A 157 -8.30 -7.91 -3.85
N LEU A 158 -9.16 -7.48 -2.92
CA LEU A 158 -8.94 -6.31 -2.05
C LEU A 158 -7.97 -6.59 -0.91
N TYR A 159 -7.94 -7.82 -0.39
CA TYR A 159 -7.05 -8.26 0.68
C TYR A 159 -5.88 -9.13 0.17
N ALA A 160 -5.55 -9.01 -1.12
CA ALA A 160 -4.43 -9.73 -1.70
C ALA A 160 -3.13 -9.34 -0.99
N GLY A 161 -2.46 -10.32 -0.36
CA GLY A 161 -1.24 -10.09 0.40
C GLY A 161 -1.44 -9.70 1.88
N TYR A 162 -2.67 -9.69 2.40
CA TYR A 162 -2.96 -9.32 3.80
C TYR A 162 -2.07 -10.04 4.83
N PHE A 163 -1.93 -11.36 4.72
CA PHE A 163 -1.06 -12.13 5.63
C PHE A 163 0.42 -11.77 5.48
N SER A 164 0.88 -11.44 4.26
CA SER A 164 2.25 -10.99 4.04
C SER A 164 2.48 -9.60 4.64
N THR A 165 1.46 -8.74 4.63
CA THR A 165 1.50 -7.43 5.28
C THR A 165 1.58 -7.60 6.79
N LEU A 166 0.68 -8.38 7.39
CA LEU A 166 0.71 -8.65 8.83
C LEU A 166 2.02 -9.29 9.31
N ALA A 167 2.53 -10.29 8.59
CA ALA A 167 3.78 -10.95 8.95
C ALA A 167 4.98 -10.00 8.95
N ARG A 168 4.92 -8.90 8.20
CA ARG A 168 5.94 -7.86 8.14
C ARG A 168 5.69 -6.76 9.18
N ASP A 169 4.45 -6.30 9.29
CA ASP A 169 4.12 -5.08 10.04
C ASP A 169 3.94 -5.37 11.54
N VAL A 170 3.41 -6.55 11.93
CA VAL A 170 3.22 -6.90 13.35
C VAL A 170 4.55 -7.01 14.12
N PRO A 171 5.59 -7.73 13.63
CA PRO A 171 6.87 -7.77 14.32
C PRO A 171 7.56 -6.40 14.33
N PHE A 172 7.42 -5.64 13.24
CA PHE A 172 8.01 -4.31 13.11
C PHE A 172 7.39 -3.32 14.11
N ALA A 173 6.05 -3.26 14.20
CA ALA A 173 5.33 -2.40 15.12
C ALA A 173 5.64 -2.74 16.58
N GLY A 174 5.65 -4.04 16.93
CA GLY A 174 5.97 -4.50 18.28
C GLY A 174 7.38 -4.09 18.72
N LEU A 175 8.39 -4.28 17.86
CA LEU A 175 9.76 -3.87 18.14
C LEU A 175 9.90 -2.35 18.20
N MET A 176 9.25 -1.62 17.29
CA MET A 176 9.33 -0.17 17.22
C MET A 176 8.81 0.48 18.51
N VAL A 177 7.61 0.09 18.97
CA VAL A 177 7.02 0.67 20.19
C VAL A 177 7.86 0.32 21.43
N SER A 178 8.39 -0.90 21.49
CA SER A 178 9.28 -1.30 22.60
C SER A 178 10.56 -0.46 22.65
N TYR A 179 11.22 -0.28 21.50
CA TYR A 179 12.46 0.49 21.40
C TYR A 179 12.26 1.98 21.73
N VAL A 180 11.19 2.59 21.19
CA VAL A 180 10.85 3.99 21.45
C VAL A 180 10.56 4.20 22.94
N THR A 181 9.79 3.30 23.56
CA THR A 181 9.46 3.40 24.99
C THR A 181 10.72 3.25 25.84
N HIS A 182 11.59 2.30 25.54
CA HIS A 182 12.86 2.11 26.24
C HIS A 182 13.77 3.35 26.14
N THR A 183 13.85 3.94 24.95
CA THR A 183 14.66 5.16 24.71
C THR A 183 14.11 6.36 25.48
N ILE A 184 12.78 6.55 25.52
CA ILE A 184 12.15 7.63 26.28
C ILE A 184 12.38 7.46 27.79
N SER A 185 12.21 6.24 28.32
CA SER A 185 12.46 5.97 29.74
C SER A 185 13.92 6.23 30.13
N LEU A 186 14.88 5.88 29.27
CA LEU A 186 16.29 6.23 29.45
C LEU A 186 16.50 7.74 29.44
N LEU A 187 15.92 8.47 28.49
CA LEU A 187 16.06 9.92 28.40
C LEU A 187 15.52 10.63 29.65
N MET A 188 14.40 10.17 30.20
CA MET A 188 13.81 10.73 31.43
C MET A 188 14.62 10.40 32.69
N LEU A 189 15.51 9.41 32.67
CA LEU A 189 16.45 9.14 33.78
C LEU A 189 17.65 10.09 33.79
N PHE A 190 17.93 10.76 32.67
CA PHE A 190 19.03 11.72 32.53
C PHE A 190 18.60 13.19 32.61
N LEU A 191 17.30 13.46 32.80
CA LEU A 191 16.70 14.79 32.99
C LEU A 191 16.20 14.93 34.43
#